data_AF-A0A1X0Y6R6-F1
#
_entry.id   AF-A0A1X0Y6R6-F1
#
_cell.length_a   1.000
_cell.length_b   1.000
_cell.length_c   1.000
_cell.angle_alpha   90.00
_cell.angle_beta   90.00
_cell.angle_gamma   90.00
#
_symmetry.space_group_name_H-M   'P 1'
#
loop_
_entity.id
_entity.type
_entity.pdbx_description
1 polymer ?
#
loop_
_entity_poly.entity_id
_entity_poly.type
_entity_poly.pdbx_seq_one_letter_code
_entity_poly.pdbx_strand_id
1 'polypeptide(L)'
;MSGHRTMIAIGPGSIRRLCCTTTETADYGHIALSAIDDRTALVQGRAVRVDDLWRSTLRSLRCGDIGGQVLYPSWWPSARIDVVAAAAAVLGDDVELRPRSWLLERASSARAAGLVEIAEQLVAITFGAVVAVPRIGAPGAVADEIVRRIDEIGCVAATILIDVPSAVSGAATLAAMIGDRVRQHGGTPVEIDDAGMARLASAAGRRTPAESPHPPATTETETGTDTGTGTGTGTVRQRVRLLGWLSAAVVLLAAAVPAMTTLGRRGVVTEAAADVLVEGRVAVSVPADWLVQRVVAGPGSARVQVSSPSDLEVALHITQSAIADAALSATAEQLRRAIDAEPAGVFVDFNPVGISAGRPAVLYREVRASHHVRWTVLVDGPLRISIGCQSRPGAERAVGPACEQAVRTAHALG
;
A
#
# COMPACT_ATOMS: atom_id res chain seq x y z
N MET A 1 25.66 -6.60 -28.66
CA MET A 1 24.79 -7.09 -27.56
C MET A 1 23.44 -6.41 -27.73
N SER A 2 22.35 -7.16 -27.84
CA SER A 2 21.01 -6.53 -27.86
C SER A 2 20.77 -5.94 -26.48
N GLY A 3 20.58 -4.62 -26.40
CA GLY A 3 20.33 -3.97 -25.13
C GLY A 3 19.06 -4.50 -24.47
N HIS A 4 19.03 -4.56 -23.15
CA HIS A 4 17.89 -5.07 -22.39
C HIS A 4 17.61 -4.20 -21.17
N ARG A 5 16.35 -4.24 -20.71
CA ARG A 5 15.91 -3.52 -19.52
C ARG A 5 16.31 -4.30 -18.27
N THR A 6 16.89 -3.61 -17.30
CA THR A 6 17.15 -4.21 -15.97
C THR A 6 15.83 -4.49 -15.30
N MET A 7 15.54 -5.72 -14.86
CA MET A 7 14.35 -6.00 -14.04
C MET A 7 14.77 -6.36 -12.62
N ILE A 8 14.27 -5.63 -11.62
CA ILE A 8 14.57 -5.82 -10.20
C ILE A 8 13.26 -6.09 -9.48
N ALA A 9 13.22 -7.09 -8.61
CA ALA A 9 12.15 -7.28 -7.63
C ALA A 9 12.63 -6.88 -6.24
N ILE A 10 11.83 -6.05 -5.58
CA ILE A 10 12.03 -5.57 -4.22
C ILE A 10 11.02 -6.27 -3.31
N GLY A 11 11.52 -6.83 -2.20
CA GLY A 11 10.71 -7.44 -1.17
C GLY A 11 10.01 -8.74 -1.60
N PRO A 12 9.21 -9.32 -0.69
CA PRO A 12 9.04 -8.89 0.71
C PRO A 12 10.20 -9.25 1.65
N GLY A 13 11.15 -10.12 1.28
CA GLY A 13 12.30 -10.49 2.12
C GLY A 13 13.69 -10.20 1.54
N SER A 14 13.77 -9.90 0.23
CA SER A 14 15.06 -9.64 -0.44
C SER A 14 14.89 -8.67 -1.61
N ILE A 15 15.99 -8.07 -2.07
CA ILE A 15 16.03 -7.25 -3.27
C ILE A 15 16.91 -7.98 -4.28
N ARG A 16 16.36 -8.29 -5.46
CA ARG A 16 17.02 -9.17 -6.42
C ARG A 16 16.79 -8.76 -7.86
N ARG A 17 17.75 -9.09 -8.70
CA ARG A 17 17.68 -8.95 -10.14
C ARG A 17 17.00 -10.16 -10.77
N LEU A 18 15.99 -9.90 -11.61
CA LEU A 18 15.23 -10.90 -12.36
C LEU A 18 15.61 -10.96 -13.85
N CYS A 19 16.29 -9.94 -14.38
CA CYS A 19 16.93 -10.02 -15.71
C CYS A 19 18.11 -11.00 -15.66
N CYS A 20 18.44 -11.57 -16.82
CA CYS A 20 19.60 -12.44 -17.06
C CYS A 20 19.47 -13.84 -16.44
N THR A 21 20.34 -14.75 -16.89
CA THR A 21 20.33 -16.18 -16.51
C THR A 21 20.66 -16.43 -15.04
N THR A 22 21.27 -15.45 -14.35
CA THR A 22 21.67 -15.56 -12.95
C THR A 22 20.93 -14.52 -12.11
N THR A 23 20.02 -14.98 -11.27
CA THR A 23 19.37 -14.17 -10.23
C THR A 23 20.43 -13.73 -9.23
N GLU A 24 20.57 -12.43 -9.06
CA GLU A 24 21.53 -11.82 -8.15
C GLU A 24 20.78 -11.08 -7.05
N THR A 25 21.13 -11.33 -5.79
CA THR A 25 20.52 -10.66 -4.64
C THR A 25 21.45 -9.54 -4.19
N ALA A 26 20.90 -8.36 -3.90
CA ALA A 26 21.73 -7.24 -3.47
C ALA A 26 22.28 -7.44 -2.07
N ASP A 27 23.57 -7.16 -1.91
CA ASP A 27 24.19 -7.00 -0.61
C ASP A 27 23.45 -5.92 0.20
N TYR A 28 23.18 -6.22 1.47
CA TYR A 28 22.42 -5.38 2.40
C TYR A 28 20.96 -5.10 2.00
N GLY A 29 20.40 -5.80 1.02
CA GLY A 29 19.01 -5.61 0.59
C GLY A 29 17.99 -5.78 1.73
N HIS A 30 18.22 -6.71 2.65
CA HIS A 30 17.37 -6.90 3.85
C HIS A 30 17.42 -5.70 4.81
N ILE A 31 18.56 -5.02 4.93
CA ILE A 31 18.71 -3.80 5.73
C ILE A 31 17.94 -2.66 5.06
N ALA A 32 18.07 -2.51 3.74
CA ALA A 32 17.34 -1.50 2.99
C ALA A 32 15.82 -1.68 3.12
N LEU A 33 15.33 -2.92 3.03
CA LEU A 33 13.92 -3.27 3.24
C LEU A 33 13.43 -2.94 4.65
N SER A 34 14.21 -3.31 5.68
CA SER A 34 13.81 -3.11 7.08
C SER A 34 13.82 -1.65 7.50
N ALA A 35 14.74 -0.85 6.95
CA ALA A 35 14.90 0.57 7.28
C ALA A 35 14.18 1.51 6.30
N ILE A 36 13.31 1.01 5.41
CA ILE A 36 12.70 1.83 4.35
C ILE A 36 11.86 3.01 4.89
N ASP A 37 11.28 2.87 6.07
CA ASP A 37 10.49 3.93 6.72
C ASP A 37 11.34 4.84 7.63
N ASP A 38 12.64 4.54 7.76
CA ASP A 38 13.57 5.29 8.60
C ASP A 38 14.35 6.32 7.78
N ARG A 39 14.97 7.29 8.46
CA ARG A 39 15.90 8.24 7.82
C ARG A 39 17.30 7.66 7.65
N THR A 40 17.69 6.76 8.55
CA THR A 40 19.03 6.21 8.66
C THR A 40 18.97 4.73 8.98
N ALA A 41 19.82 3.94 8.32
CA ALA A 41 20.02 2.53 8.58
C ALA A 41 21.42 2.28 9.16
N LEU A 42 21.60 1.20 9.90
CA LEU A 42 22.91 0.73 10.34
C LEU A 42 23.43 -0.34 9.38
N VAL A 43 24.53 -0.06 8.70
CA VAL A 43 25.23 -1.02 7.81
C VAL A 43 26.61 -1.26 8.38
N GLN A 44 26.91 -2.50 8.80
CA GLN A 44 28.18 -2.86 9.44
C GLN A 44 28.57 -1.92 10.60
N GLY A 45 27.59 -1.55 11.43
CA GLY A 45 27.79 -0.65 12.57
C GLY A 45 27.93 0.84 12.23
N ARG A 46 27.79 1.24 10.96
CA ARG A 46 27.85 2.64 10.53
C ARG A 46 26.47 3.15 10.17
N ALA A 47 26.11 4.34 10.65
CA ALA A 47 24.88 5.02 10.24
C ALA A 47 25.01 5.50 8.79
N VAL A 48 24.07 5.09 7.93
CA VAL A 48 23.99 5.44 6.52
C VAL A 48 22.59 5.99 6.24
N ARG A 49 22.48 7.02 5.39
CA ARG A 49 21.18 7.53 4.96
C ARG A 49 20.44 6.48 4.14
N VAL A 50 19.16 6.31 4.39
CA VAL A 50 18.32 5.33 3.69
C VAL A 50 18.29 5.61 2.19
N ASP A 51 18.20 6.89 1.77
CA ASP A 51 18.25 7.28 0.35
C ASP A 51 19.52 6.77 -0.37
N ASP A 52 20.67 6.86 0.30
CA ASP A 52 21.96 6.48 -0.27
C ASP A 52 22.13 4.96 -0.30
N LEU A 53 21.63 4.28 0.74
CA LEU A 53 21.56 2.82 0.80
C LEU A 53 20.73 2.27 -0.36
N TRP A 54 19.51 2.78 -0.56
CA TRP A 54 18.64 2.35 -1.66
C TRP A 54 19.26 2.61 -3.04
N ARG A 55 19.86 3.78 -3.26
CA ARG A 55 20.59 4.07 -4.51
C ARG A 55 21.74 3.09 -4.74
N SER A 56 22.50 2.77 -3.70
CA SER A 56 23.61 1.81 -3.79
C SER A 56 23.11 0.41 -4.13
N THR A 57 22.08 -0.05 -3.41
CA THR A 57 21.44 -1.36 -3.58
C THR A 57 20.83 -1.55 -4.97
N LEU A 58 20.13 -0.55 -5.52
CA LEU A 58 19.60 -0.66 -6.88
C LEU A 58 20.72 -0.60 -7.93
N ARG A 59 21.73 0.25 -7.72
CA ARG A 59 22.87 0.37 -8.65
C ARG A 59 23.66 -0.93 -8.75
N SER A 60 23.85 -1.66 -7.66
CA SER A 60 24.59 -2.94 -7.69
C SER A 60 23.88 -4.02 -8.51
N LEU A 61 22.57 -3.90 -8.71
CA LEU A 61 21.78 -4.85 -9.50
C LEU A 61 21.59 -4.45 -10.96
N ARG A 62 22.18 -3.34 -11.41
CA ARG A 62 22.04 -2.88 -12.80
C ARG A 62 22.75 -3.85 -13.75
N CYS A 63 22.00 -4.42 -14.71
CA CYS A 63 22.51 -5.35 -15.74
C CYS A 63 22.44 -4.76 -17.17
N GLY A 64 21.54 -3.78 -17.39
CA GLY A 64 21.15 -3.30 -18.72
C GLY A 64 21.48 -1.83 -18.99
N ASP A 65 21.35 -1.48 -20.26
CA ASP A 65 21.70 -0.19 -20.87
C ASP A 65 20.48 0.62 -21.34
N ILE A 66 19.30 -0.02 -21.49
CA ILE A 66 18.07 0.62 -22.01
C ILE A 66 17.20 1.23 -20.89
N GLY A 67 17.49 0.96 -19.62
CA GLY A 67 16.71 1.44 -18.47
C GLY A 67 16.36 0.33 -17.49
N GLY A 68 15.31 0.53 -16.68
CA GLY A 68 14.96 -0.35 -15.56
C GLY A 68 13.46 -0.58 -15.37
N GLN A 69 13.08 -1.75 -14.88
CA GLN A 69 11.76 -2.02 -14.35
C GLN A 69 11.91 -2.55 -12.93
N VAL A 70 11.23 -1.91 -11.99
CA VAL A 70 11.34 -2.21 -10.56
C VAL A 70 9.99 -2.69 -10.07
N LEU A 71 9.94 -3.94 -9.62
CA LEU A 71 8.76 -4.56 -9.04
C LEU A 71 8.77 -4.34 -7.53
N TYR A 72 7.68 -3.84 -6.97
CA TYR A 72 7.48 -3.64 -5.53
C TYR A 72 6.29 -4.45 -5.02
N PRO A 73 6.25 -4.87 -3.74
CA PRO A 73 5.13 -5.66 -3.20
C PRO A 73 3.82 -4.89 -3.36
N SER A 74 2.75 -5.54 -3.81
CA SER A 74 1.56 -4.80 -4.29
C SER A 74 0.80 -4.08 -3.17
N TRP A 75 1.08 -4.45 -1.91
CA TRP A 75 0.52 -3.85 -0.71
C TRP A 75 1.32 -2.64 -0.17
N TRP A 76 2.46 -2.30 -0.79
CA TRP A 76 3.27 -1.19 -0.30
C TRP A 76 2.56 0.17 -0.45
N PRO A 77 2.63 1.03 0.59
CA PRO A 77 2.12 2.39 0.50
C PRO A 77 2.95 3.23 -0.47
N SER A 78 2.34 4.27 -1.05
CA SER A 78 3.01 5.20 -1.97
C SER A 78 4.30 5.79 -1.42
N ALA A 79 4.39 6.07 -0.12
CA ALA A 79 5.61 6.59 0.50
C ALA A 79 6.83 5.67 0.32
N ARG A 80 6.66 4.35 0.47
CA ARG A 80 7.74 3.38 0.21
C ARG A 80 8.05 3.30 -1.28
N ILE A 81 7.02 3.43 -2.13
CA ILE A 81 7.19 3.49 -3.59
C ILE A 81 7.97 4.75 -4.00
N ASP A 82 7.75 5.89 -3.35
CA ASP A 82 8.45 7.16 -3.63
C ASP A 82 9.94 7.08 -3.27
N VAL A 83 10.29 6.44 -2.15
CA VAL A 83 11.70 6.15 -1.78
C VAL A 83 12.37 5.33 -2.87
N VAL A 84 11.70 4.26 -3.32
CA VAL A 84 12.21 3.42 -4.41
C VAL A 84 12.30 4.20 -5.72
N ALA A 85 11.30 5.00 -6.07
CA ALA A 85 11.27 5.78 -7.30
C ALA A 85 12.43 6.79 -7.35
N ALA A 86 12.67 7.50 -6.25
CA ALA A 86 13.79 8.42 -6.12
C ALA A 86 15.15 7.71 -6.22
N ALA A 87 15.26 6.50 -5.67
CA ALA A 87 16.48 5.69 -5.76
C ALA A 87 16.68 5.09 -7.15
N ALA A 88 15.60 4.70 -7.84
CA ALA A 88 15.64 3.98 -9.11
C ALA A 88 16.16 4.82 -10.27
N ALA A 89 16.23 6.15 -10.14
CA ALA A 89 16.88 7.05 -11.09
C ALA A 89 18.33 6.65 -11.42
N VAL A 90 19.02 5.92 -10.54
CA VAL A 90 20.37 5.39 -10.80
C VAL A 90 20.43 4.31 -11.90
N LEU A 91 19.28 3.77 -12.29
CA LEU A 91 19.14 2.73 -13.30
C LEU A 91 19.03 3.30 -14.74
N GLY A 92 18.80 4.62 -14.88
CA GLY A 92 18.67 5.32 -16.16
C GLY A 92 17.41 6.18 -16.24
N ASP A 93 17.18 6.79 -17.40
CA ASP A 93 16.06 7.72 -17.62
C ASP A 93 14.72 7.00 -17.90
N ASP A 94 14.76 5.75 -18.38
CA ASP A 94 13.55 4.95 -18.65
C ASP A 94 13.33 3.88 -17.56
N VAL A 95 12.83 4.34 -16.41
CA VAL A 95 12.53 3.48 -15.26
C VAL A 95 11.04 3.41 -14.98
N GLU A 96 10.50 2.19 -15.00
CA GLU A 96 9.11 1.92 -14.64
C GLU A 96 9.03 1.19 -13.31
N LEU A 97 8.17 1.68 -12.42
CA LEU A 97 7.78 0.97 -11.21
C LEU A 97 6.48 0.22 -11.49
N ARG A 98 6.40 -1.06 -11.09
CA ARG A 98 5.20 -1.89 -11.22
C ARG A 98 4.93 -2.66 -9.92
N PRO A 99 3.67 -2.87 -9.54
CA PRO A 99 3.38 -3.77 -8.44
C PRO A 99 3.78 -5.20 -8.83
N ARG A 100 4.10 -6.02 -7.84
CA ARG A 100 4.51 -7.41 -8.03
C ARG A 100 3.39 -8.23 -8.69
N SER A 101 2.13 -7.88 -8.41
CA SER A 101 0.94 -8.45 -9.06
C SER A 101 0.98 -8.36 -10.57
N TRP A 102 1.49 -7.27 -11.15
CA TRP A 102 1.58 -7.09 -12.60
C TRP A 102 2.40 -8.18 -13.30
N LEU A 103 3.44 -8.70 -12.64
CA LEU A 103 4.22 -9.81 -13.18
C LEU A 103 3.56 -11.16 -12.87
N LEU A 104 3.10 -11.34 -11.62
CA LEU A 104 2.55 -12.60 -11.14
C LEU A 104 1.27 -13.00 -11.88
N GLU A 105 0.42 -12.04 -12.24
CA GLU A 105 -0.81 -12.28 -13.02
C GLU A 105 -0.55 -12.97 -14.36
N ARG A 106 0.68 -12.88 -14.92
CA ARG A 106 1.07 -13.58 -16.15
C ARG A 106 1.26 -15.08 -15.97
N ALA A 107 1.27 -15.60 -14.75
CA ALA A 107 1.35 -17.04 -14.48
C ALA A 107 0.08 -17.79 -14.91
N SER A 108 -1.04 -17.07 -15.07
CA SER A 108 -2.30 -17.63 -15.50
C SER A 108 -2.70 -17.09 -16.88
N SER A 109 -3.14 -17.98 -17.77
CA SER A 109 -3.78 -17.60 -19.04
C SER A 109 -5.24 -17.16 -18.85
N ALA A 110 -5.88 -17.61 -17.77
CA ALA A 110 -7.19 -17.14 -17.35
C ALA A 110 -7.06 -15.92 -16.41
N ARG A 111 -8.08 -15.05 -16.39
CA ARG A 111 -8.13 -13.95 -15.40
C ARG A 111 -8.12 -14.55 -13.99
N ALA A 112 -6.99 -14.41 -13.29
CA ALA A 112 -6.89 -14.80 -11.90
C ALA A 112 -7.93 -14.04 -11.08
N ALA A 113 -8.56 -14.72 -10.12
CA ALA A 113 -9.56 -14.09 -9.27
C ALA A 113 -8.95 -13.48 -8.01
N GLY A 114 -7.74 -13.91 -7.63
CA GLY A 114 -7.01 -13.34 -6.52
C GLY A 114 -5.53 -13.67 -6.58
N LEU A 115 -4.73 -12.79 -5.99
CA LEU A 115 -3.30 -12.98 -5.76
C LEU A 115 -3.01 -12.91 -4.27
N VAL A 116 -2.24 -13.88 -3.76
CA VAL A 116 -1.78 -13.97 -2.39
C VAL A 116 -0.27 -13.70 -2.36
N GLU A 117 0.17 -12.62 -1.73
CA GLU A 117 1.58 -12.27 -1.50
C GLU A 117 1.97 -12.54 -0.06
N ILE A 118 2.87 -13.51 0.18
CA ILE A 118 3.34 -13.87 1.52
C ILE A 118 4.54 -13.00 1.91
N ALA A 119 4.40 -12.20 2.97
CA ALA A 119 5.45 -11.39 3.57
C ALA A 119 5.79 -11.87 4.99
N GLU A 120 6.82 -11.31 5.64
CA GLU A 120 7.26 -11.75 6.99
C GLU A 120 6.15 -11.70 8.03
N GLN A 121 5.46 -10.56 8.14
CA GLN A 121 4.47 -10.31 9.21
C GLN A 121 3.01 -10.37 8.74
N LEU A 122 2.77 -10.44 7.43
CA LEU A 122 1.43 -10.45 6.85
C LEU A 122 1.38 -11.26 5.56
N VAL A 123 0.15 -11.60 5.16
CA VAL A 123 -0.18 -12.05 3.82
C VAL A 123 -1.11 -11.03 3.19
N ALA A 124 -0.72 -10.49 2.03
CA ALA A 124 -1.57 -9.57 1.28
C ALA A 124 -2.37 -10.34 0.23
N ILE A 125 -3.67 -10.12 0.19
CA ILE A 125 -4.58 -10.74 -0.77
C ILE A 125 -5.11 -9.63 -1.68
N THR A 126 -4.88 -9.74 -2.98
CA THR A 126 -5.23 -8.72 -3.98
C THR A 126 -6.32 -9.24 -4.91
N PHE A 127 -7.46 -8.54 -4.94
CA PHE A 127 -8.64 -8.84 -5.77
C PHE A 127 -9.36 -7.53 -6.14
N GLY A 128 -8.67 -6.64 -6.85
CA GLY A 128 -9.13 -5.27 -7.12
C GLY A 128 -8.83 -4.29 -5.98
N ALA A 129 -8.96 -4.74 -4.72
CA ALA A 129 -8.42 -4.09 -3.53
C ALA A 129 -7.43 -5.04 -2.81
N VAL A 130 -6.61 -4.51 -1.91
CA VAL A 130 -5.62 -5.27 -1.12
C VAL A 130 -6.13 -5.46 0.31
N VAL A 131 -6.19 -6.72 0.77
CA VAL A 131 -6.51 -7.09 2.15
C VAL A 131 -5.29 -7.71 2.80
N ALA A 132 -4.88 -7.22 3.97
CA ALA A 132 -3.76 -7.78 4.72
C ALA A 132 -4.25 -8.69 5.85
N VAL A 133 -3.73 -9.92 5.91
CA VAL A 133 -3.95 -10.88 6.99
C VAL A 133 -2.66 -11.00 7.81
N PRO A 134 -2.65 -10.63 9.10
CA PRO A 134 -1.46 -10.79 9.95
C PRO A 134 -1.03 -12.26 10.07
N ARG A 135 0.28 -12.52 10.04
CA ARG A 135 0.85 -13.86 10.25
C ARG A 135 1.08 -14.16 11.73
N ILE A 136 0.01 -14.08 12.52
CA ILE A 136 0.05 -14.28 13.98
C ILE A 136 -0.46 -15.68 14.32
N GLY A 137 0.32 -16.42 15.12
CA GLY A 137 -0.07 -17.74 15.61
C GLY A 137 0.29 -18.90 14.67
N ALA A 138 -0.48 -19.98 14.75
CA ALA A 138 -0.19 -21.20 13.99
C ALA A 138 -0.44 -20.99 12.48
N PRO A 139 0.47 -21.44 11.58
CA PRO A 139 0.33 -21.26 10.13
C PRO A 139 -1.00 -21.78 9.55
N GLY A 140 -1.56 -22.85 10.14
CA GLY A 140 -2.86 -23.39 9.72
C GLY A 140 -4.01 -22.40 9.95
N ALA A 141 -4.03 -21.72 11.10
CA ALA A 141 -5.07 -20.73 11.41
C ALA A 141 -4.98 -19.50 10.49
N VAL A 142 -3.76 -19.08 10.14
CA VAL A 142 -3.52 -18.03 9.15
C VAL A 142 -4.04 -18.46 7.77
N ALA A 143 -3.77 -19.70 7.37
CA ALA A 143 -4.27 -20.25 6.11
C ALA A 143 -5.80 -20.37 6.08
N ASP A 144 -6.44 -20.75 7.20
CA ASP A 144 -7.90 -20.77 7.34
C ASP A 144 -8.50 -19.37 7.15
N GLU A 145 -7.92 -18.35 7.80
CA GLU A 145 -8.36 -16.95 7.65
C GLU A 145 -8.18 -16.45 6.20
N ILE A 146 -7.06 -16.77 5.54
CA ILE A 146 -6.83 -16.39 4.15
C ILE A 146 -7.90 -16.97 3.23
N VAL A 147 -8.22 -18.26 3.36
CA VAL A 147 -9.26 -18.89 2.53
C VAL A 147 -10.63 -18.35 2.85
N ARG A 148 -10.94 -18.08 4.13
CA ARG A 148 -12.19 -17.40 4.51
C ARG A 148 -12.32 -16.04 3.82
N ARG A 149 -11.26 -15.25 3.74
CA ARG A 149 -11.24 -13.96 3.00
C ARG A 149 -11.40 -14.15 1.50
N ILE A 150 -10.81 -15.18 0.92
CA ILE A 150 -10.97 -15.52 -0.51
C ILE A 150 -12.44 -15.87 -0.80
N ASP A 151 -13.07 -16.64 0.08
CA ASP A 151 -14.47 -17.08 -0.07
C ASP A 151 -15.48 -15.93 0.04
N GLU A 152 -15.23 -14.94 0.91
CA GLU A 152 -16.09 -13.75 1.07
C GLU A 152 -16.27 -12.96 -0.24
N ILE A 153 -15.34 -13.10 -1.19
CA ILE A 153 -15.38 -12.41 -2.49
C ILE A 153 -16.20 -13.19 -3.53
N GLY A 154 -16.50 -14.47 -3.27
CA GLY A 154 -17.58 -15.19 -3.95
C GLY A 154 -17.24 -15.91 -5.26
N CYS A 155 -16.02 -16.43 -5.45
CA CYS A 155 -15.65 -17.17 -6.67
C CYS A 155 -15.13 -18.59 -6.37
N VAL A 156 -16.00 -19.59 -6.41
CA VAL A 156 -15.72 -20.99 -6.00
C VAL A 156 -14.91 -21.79 -7.05
N ALA A 157 -14.78 -21.31 -8.28
CA ALA A 157 -14.08 -21.99 -9.39
C ALA A 157 -12.84 -21.23 -9.89
N ALA A 158 -12.28 -20.37 -9.05
CA ALA A 158 -11.31 -19.37 -9.44
C ALA A 158 -9.86 -19.83 -9.33
N THR A 159 -8.99 -19.32 -10.21
CA THR A 159 -7.53 -19.46 -10.08
C THR A 159 -7.02 -18.46 -9.05
N ILE A 160 -6.32 -18.95 -8.03
CA ILE A 160 -5.65 -18.16 -6.99
C ILE A 160 -4.15 -18.28 -7.16
N LEU A 161 -3.48 -17.15 -7.42
CA LEU A 161 -2.03 -17.09 -7.50
C LEU A 161 -1.45 -16.93 -6.11
N ILE A 162 -0.41 -17.67 -5.76
CA ILE A 162 0.25 -17.60 -4.46
C ILE A 162 1.74 -17.33 -4.69
N ASP A 163 2.21 -16.16 -4.31
CA ASP A 163 3.64 -15.79 -4.34
C ASP A 163 4.36 -16.40 -3.14
N VAL A 164 5.43 -17.16 -3.42
CA VAL A 164 6.17 -17.95 -2.43
C VAL A 164 7.64 -17.50 -2.40
N PRO A 165 7.93 -16.32 -1.82
CA PRO A 165 9.30 -15.80 -1.77
C PRO A 165 10.15 -16.62 -0.79
N SER A 166 11.27 -17.19 -1.27
CA SER A 166 12.14 -18.06 -0.42
C SER A 166 12.86 -17.31 0.70
N ALA A 167 13.02 -16.00 0.55
CA ALA A 167 13.61 -15.13 1.57
C ALA A 167 12.68 -14.91 2.77
N VAL A 168 11.40 -15.30 2.68
CA VAL A 168 10.43 -15.16 3.77
C VAL A 168 10.32 -16.45 4.57
N SER A 169 10.57 -16.36 5.88
CA SER A 169 10.53 -17.53 6.75
C SER A 169 9.14 -18.19 6.75
N GLY A 170 9.11 -19.51 6.56
CA GLY A 170 7.89 -20.32 6.56
C GLY A 170 6.93 -20.10 5.39
N ALA A 171 7.32 -19.32 4.36
CA ALA A 171 6.45 -19.02 3.22
C ALA A 171 6.00 -20.26 2.45
N ALA A 172 6.91 -21.21 2.18
CA ALA A 172 6.58 -22.44 1.46
C ALA A 172 5.57 -23.32 2.23
N THR A 173 5.75 -23.47 3.54
CA THR A 173 4.81 -24.23 4.39
C THR A 173 3.43 -23.58 4.42
N LEU A 174 3.38 -22.26 4.57
CA LEU A 174 2.11 -21.51 4.57
C LEU A 174 1.43 -21.55 3.20
N ALA A 175 2.18 -21.42 2.10
CA ALA A 175 1.67 -21.51 0.74
C ALA A 175 1.02 -22.89 0.48
N ALA A 176 1.67 -23.98 0.88
CA ALA A 176 1.11 -25.32 0.76
C ALA A 176 -0.21 -25.46 1.55
N MET A 177 -0.26 -24.95 2.79
CA MET A 177 -1.48 -24.97 3.61
C MET A 177 -2.63 -24.16 2.99
N ILE A 178 -2.33 -23.01 2.38
CA ILE A 178 -3.32 -22.20 1.65
C ILE A 178 -3.78 -22.95 0.40
N GLY A 179 -2.85 -23.49 -0.38
CA GLY A 179 -3.14 -24.25 -1.60
C GLY A 179 -4.06 -25.44 -1.33
N ASP A 180 -3.81 -26.19 -0.27
CA ASP A 180 -4.65 -27.33 0.11
C ASP A 180 -6.08 -26.91 0.44
N ARG A 181 -6.26 -25.80 1.17
CA ARG A 181 -7.59 -25.26 1.50
C ARG A 181 -8.31 -24.68 0.28
N VAL A 182 -7.59 -23.97 -0.60
CA VAL A 182 -8.14 -23.48 -1.88
C VAL A 182 -8.66 -24.67 -2.71
N ARG A 183 -7.91 -25.78 -2.78
CA ARG A 183 -8.36 -27.01 -3.46
C ARG A 183 -9.60 -27.63 -2.80
N GLN A 184 -9.63 -27.69 -1.47
CA GLN A 184 -10.77 -28.22 -0.72
C GLN A 184 -12.06 -27.40 -0.96
N HIS A 185 -11.92 -26.10 -1.21
CA HIS A 185 -13.02 -25.19 -1.52
C HIS A 185 -13.33 -25.10 -3.04
N GLY A 186 -12.72 -25.95 -3.88
CA GLY A 186 -13.00 -26.02 -5.32
C GLY A 186 -12.20 -25.07 -6.21
N GLY A 187 -11.32 -24.24 -5.63
CA GLY A 187 -10.45 -23.33 -6.35
C GLY A 187 -9.18 -24.02 -6.91
N THR A 188 -8.47 -23.31 -7.78
CA THR A 188 -7.19 -23.78 -8.35
C THR A 188 -6.03 -22.91 -7.88
N PRO A 189 -5.19 -23.37 -6.92
CA PRO A 189 -4.02 -22.61 -6.51
C PRO A 189 -2.87 -22.77 -7.51
N VAL A 190 -2.16 -21.68 -7.76
CA VAL A 190 -0.93 -21.64 -8.57
C VAL A 190 0.16 -21.00 -7.73
N GLU A 191 1.07 -21.82 -7.22
CA GLU A 191 2.22 -21.37 -6.44
C GLU A 191 3.34 -20.88 -7.36
N ILE A 192 3.87 -19.70 -7.07
CA ILE A 192 4.90 -19.01 -7.85
C ILE A 192 6.07 -18.75 -6.91
N ASP A 193 7.09 -19.61 -7.00
CA ASP A 193 8.35 -19.44 -6.29
C ASP A 193 9.28 -18.44 -7.00
N ASP A 194 10.45 -18.20 -6.41
CA ASP A 194 11.45 -17.28 -6.97
C ASP A 194 11.93 -17.69 -8.38
N ALA A 195 12.00 -19.00 -8.65
CA ALA A 195 12.34 -19.51 -9.98
C ALA A 195 11.20 -19.27 -10.98
N GLY A 196 9.95 -19.44 -10.55
CA GLY A 196 8.74 -19.10 -11.30
C GLY A 196 8.70 -17.63 -11.65
N MET A 197 8.98 -16.77 -10.68
CA MET A 197 9.08 -15.33 -10.91
C MET A 197 10.17 -14.97 -11.95
N ALA A 198 11.36 -15.57 -11.86
CA ALA A 198 12.42 -15.35 -12.85
C ALA A 198 12.02 -15.84 -14.27
N ARG A 199 11.28 -16.94 -14.37
CA ARG A 199 10.71 -17.42 -15.65
C ARG A 199 9.68 -16.44 -16.22
N LEU A 200 8.80 -15.89 -15.39
CA LEU A 200 7.82 -14.87 -15.81
C LEU A 200 8.51 -13.59 -16.28
N ALA A 201 9.54 -13.13 -15.56
CA ALA A 201 10.33 -11.96 -15.94
C ALA A 201 11.04 -12.17 -17.29
N SER A 202 11.64 -13.34 -17.48
CA SER A 202 12.29 -13.73 -18.74
C SER A 202 11.30 -13.76 -19.91
N ALA A 203 10.07 -14.25 -19.68
CA ALA A 203 9.02 -14.25 -20.69
C ALA A 203 8.55 -12.82 -21.03
N ALA A 204 8.38 -11.95 -20.03
CA ALA A 204 8.00 -10.55 -20.23
C ALA A 204 9.07 -9.71 -20.95
N GLY A 205 10.36 -10.05 -20.77
CA GLY A 205 11.48 -9.37 -21.41
C GLY A 205 11.74 -9.79 -22.86
N ARG A 206 11.24 -10.97 -23.30
CA ARG A 206 11.28 -11.38 -24.70
C ARG A 206 10.28 -10.53 -25.47
N ARG A 207 10.75 -9.55 -26.24
CA ARG A 207 9.91 -8.86 -27.23
C ARG A 207 9.29 -9.93 -28.15
N THR A 208 7.97 -10.04 -28.18
CA THR A 208 7.29 -10.62 -29.34
C THR A 208 7.73 -9.77 -30.54
N PRO A 209 8.27 -10.34 -31.64
CA PRO A 209 8.42 -9.58 -32.87
C PRO A 209 7.05 -9.00 -33.18
N ALA A 210 6.96 -7.67 -33.25
CA ALA A 210 5.75 -7.01 -33.63
C ALA A 210 5.33 -7.58 -34.99
N GLU A 211 4.19 -8.26 -35.02
CA GLU A 211 3.40 -8.40 -36.22
C GLU A 211 3.17 -6.98 -36.71
N SER A 212 3.96 -6.60 -37.72
CA SER A 212 3.88 -5.30 -38.33
C SER A 212 2.46 -5.18 -38.88
N PRO A 213 1.67 -4.17 -38.50
CA PRO A 213 0.45 -3.88 -39.22
C PRO A 213 0.87 -3.50 -40.64
N HIS A 214 0.74 -4.44 -41.57
CA HIS A 214 0.68 -4.10 -42.98
C HIS A 214 -0.43 -3.06 -43.13
N PRO A 215 -0.13 -1.84 -43.61
CA PRO A 215 -1.20 -0.95 -44.01
C PRO A 215 -1.92 -1.61 -45.21
N PRO A 216 -3.26 -1.57 -45.27
CA PRO A 216 -3.96 -2.08 -46.43
C PRO A 216 -3.53 -1.28 -47.66
N ALA A 217 -3.27 -1.98 -48.76
CA ALA A 217 -2.99 -1.39 -50.05
C ALA A 217 -4.16 -0.49 -50.45
N THR A 218 -3.95 0.82 -50.45
CA THR A 218 -4.78 1.77 -51.18
C THR A 218 -4.11 1.98 -52.54
N THR A 219 -4.67 1.30 -53.53
CA THR A 219 -4.62 1.71 -54.94
C THR A 219 -5.07 3.16 -55.02
N GLU A 220 -4.18 4.06 -55.41
CA GLU A 220 -4.58 5.27 -56.12
C GLU A 220 -3.42 5.74 -57.01
N THR A 221 -3.81 5.99 -58.23
CA THR A 221 -3.04 6.18 -59.45
C THR A 221 -2.81 7.68 -59.65
N GLU A 222 -1.67 8.04 -60.23
CA GLU A 222 -1.37 9.33 -60.90
C GLU A 222 -1.28 10.58 -59.99
N THR A 223 -0.49 11.62 -60.25
CA THR A 223 0.61 11.99 -61.16
C THR A 223 1.23 13.28 -60.59
N GLY A 224 2.47 13.61 -60.97
CA GLY A 224 2.90 15.03 -61.06
C GLY A 224 4.01 15.55 -60.14
N THR A 225 5.25 15.43 -60.60
CA THR A 225 6.29 16.49 -60.72
C THR A 225 6.66 17.43 -59.54
N ASP A 226 7.87 17.18 -59.03
CA ASP A 226 9.10 17.98 -59.23
C ASP A 226 9.61 18.98 -58.16
N THR A 227 10.95 18.88 -57.99
CA THR A 227 11.95 19.82 -57.43
C THR A 227 12.03 20.17 -55.93
N GLY A 228 13.26 20.07 -55.39
CA GLY A 228 13.81 21.12 -54.50
C GLY A 228 14.47 20.71 -53.19
N THR A 229 15.76 20.33 -53.25
CA THR A 229 16.87 20.64 -52.32
C THR A 229 16.59 21.28 -50.95
N GLY A 230 17.15 20.70 -49.87
CA GLY A 230 17.30 21.40 -48.60
C GLY A 230 17.96 20.59 -47.48
N THR A 231 19.24 20.84 -47.26
CA THR A 231 20.12 20.34 -46.19
C THR A 231 19.72 20.80 -44.77
N GLY A 232 19.86 19.89 -43.80
CA GLY A 232 20.63 20.17 -42.58
C GLY A 232 19.89 20.59 -41.30
N THR A 233 20.32 19.93 -40.22
CA THR A 233 20.24 20.30 -38.79
C THR A 233 18.94 20.00 -38.05
N GLY A 234 18.91 18.80 -37.44
CA GLY A 234 17.93 18.41 -36.46
C GLY A 234 18.19 19.07 -35.11
N THR A 235 17.24 19.87 -34.66
CA THR A 235 17.01 20.16 -33.23
C THR A 235 15.61 19.66 -32.89
N VAL A 236 15.49 18.53 -32.20
CA VAL A 236 14.19 18.01 -31.78
C VAL A 236 14.13 17.84 -30.26
N ARG A 237 13.79 18.97 -29.63
CA ARG A 237 12.75 19.17 -28.60
C ARG A 237 12.16 17.91 -27.93
N GLN A 238 12.36 17.83 -26.61
CA GLN A 238 11.57 17.05 -25.64
C GLN A 238 10.07 17.17 -25.88
N ARG A 239 9.37 16.03 -25.86
CA ARG A 239 7.90 15.97 -25.77
C ARG A 239 7.49 15.14 -24.56
N VAL A 240 7.16 15.84 -23.47
CA VAL A 240 6.24 15.35 -22.43
C VAL A 240 4.85 15.28 -23.07
N ARG A 241 4.21 14.11 -23.05
CA ARG A 241 2.81 13.97 -23.44
C ARG A 241 1.98 13.59 -22.22
N LEU A 242 1.36 14.60 -21.61
CA LEU A 242 0.13 14.48 -20.85
C LEU A 242 -1.00 14.34 -21.88
N LEU A 243 -1.72 13.20 -21.87
CA LEU A 243 -3.02 13.11 -22.54
C LEU A 243 -4.10 13.17 -21.46
N GLY A 244 -4.75 14.33 -21.37
CA GLY A 244 -6.04 14.49 -20.74
C GLY A 244 -7.12 13.88 -21.62
N TRP A 245 -8.02 13.12 -21.01
CA TRP A 245 -9.21 12.59 -21.66
C TRP A 245 -10.42 13.41 -21.20
N LEU A 246 -11.02 14.12 -22.16
CA LEU A 246 -12.36 14.71 -22.06
C LEU A 246 -13.37 13.59 -22.32
N SER A 247 -14.30 13.36 -21.38
CA SER A 247 -15.45 12.48 -21.60
C SER A 247 -16.72 13.33 -21.62
N ALA A 248 -17.33 13.39 -22.80
CA ALA A 248 -18.59 14.05 -23.06
C ALA A 248 -19.77 13.28 -22.42
N ALA A 249 -20.74 14.06 -21.94
CA ALA A 249 -21.99 13.61 -21.37
C ALA A 249 -22.91 12.94 -22.42
N VAL A 250 -23.56 11.85 -22.03
CA VAL A 250 -24.77 11.36 -22.70
C VAL A 250 -25.86 11.21 -21.64
N VAL A 251 -26.89 12.03 -21.78
CA VAL A 251 -28.16 11.98 -21.05
C VAL A 251 -29.05 10.95 -21.74
N LEU A 252 -29.58 9.98 -20.99
CA LEU A 252 -30.72 9.17 -21.42
C LEU A 252 -31.76 9.12 -20.30
N LEU A 253 -32.91 9.74 -20.57
CA LEU A 253 -34.16 9.62 -19.82
C LEU A 253 -34.76 8.22 -20.01
N ALA A 254 -35.32 7.65 -18.94
CA ALA A 254 -36.40 6.68 -19.01
C ALA A 254 -37.39 6.89 -17.86
N ALA A 255 -38.67 6.72 -18.19
CA ALA A 255 -39.85 7.22 -17.51
C ALA A 255 -40.31 6.41 -16.26
N ALA A 256 -41.19 7.04 -15.49
CA ALA A 256 -41.76 6.60 -14.21
C ALA A 256 -43.01 5.72 -14.33
N VAL A 257 -43.26 4.86 -13.32
CA VAL A 257 -44.60 4.53 -12.74
C VAL A 257 -44.44 3.86 -11.33
N PRO A 258 -45.48 3.71 -10.46
CA PRO A 258 -45.40 4.17 -9.06
C PRO A 258 -45.79 3.13 -7.95
N ALA A 259 -45.65 3.60 -6.70
CA ALA A 259 -46.45 3.29 -5.48
C ALA A 259 -46.23 2.01 -4.63
N MET A 260 -45.89 2.31 -3.36
CA MET A 260 -46.30 1.70 -2.06
C MET A 260 -45.82 0.29 -1.67
N THR A 261 -45.07 0.21 -0.57
CA THR A 261 -45.54 -0.37 0.71
C THR A 261 -44.57 -0.05 1.84
N THR A 262 -45.13 0.34 2.98
CA THR A 262 -44.45 0.53 4.27
C THR A 262 -44.18 -0.83 4.91
N LEU A 263 -42.95 -1.12 5.33
CA LEU A 263 -42.70 -2.08 6.42
C LEU A 263 -41.38 -1.74 7.13
N GLY A 264 -41.46 -1.53 8.44
CA GLY A 264 -40.36 -1.06 9.28
C GLY A 264 -39.12 -1.93 9.18
N ARG A 265 -38.00 -1.31 8.80
CA ARG A 265 -36.68 -1.92 8.92
C ARG A 265 -36.11 -1.49 10.28
N ARG A 266 -35.99 -2.45 11.20
CA ARG A 266 -35.04 -2.36 12.32
C ARG A 266 -33.70 -1.91 11.72
N GLY A 267 -33.15 -0.82 12.25
CA GLY A 267 -31.87 -0.27 11.81
C GLY A 267 -30.80 -1.35 11.90
N VAL A 268 -30.46 -1.94 10.76
CA VAL A 268 -29.19 -2.64 10.59
C VAL A 268 -28.17 -1.52 10.57
N VAL A 269 -27.34 -1.45 11.60
CA VAL A 269 -26.13 -0.62 11.57
C VAL A 269 -25.30 -1.20 10.45
N THR A 270 -25.31 -0.53 9.30
CA THR A 270 -24.40 -0.85 8.19
C THR A 270 -23.00 -0.61 8.73
N GLU A 271 -22.26 -1.67 8.99
CA GLU A 271 -20.84 -1.60 9.30
C GLU A 271 -20.18 -0.98 8.06
N ALA A 272 -19.72 0.27 8.20
CA ALA A 272 -19.00 0.94 7.11
C ALA A 272 -17.79 0.09 6.75
N ALA A 273 -17.59 -0.18 5.46
CA ALA A 273 -16.41 -0.88 4.99
C ALA A 273 -15.15 -0.20 5.56
N ALA A 274 -14.30 -0.96 6.24
CA ALA A 274 -13.11 -0.45 6.89
C ALA A 274 -11.86 -0.87 6.12
N ASP A 275 -11.02 0.10 5.77
CA ASP A 275 -9.69 -0.12 5.20
C ASP A 275 -8.63 -0.09 6.31
N VAL A 276 -7.52 -0.81 6.12
CA VAL A 276 -6.37 -0.73 7.02
C VAL A 276 -5.42 0.35 6.53
N LEU A 277 -5.30 1.41 7.30
CA LEU A 277 -4.27 2.42 7.12
C LEU A 277 -2.99 1.99 7.82
N VAL A 278 -1.91 1.90 7.06
CA VAL A 278 -0.56 1.72 7.59
C VAL A 278 0.18 3.04 7.52
N GLU A 279 0.53 3.57 8.70
CA GLU A 279 1.35 4.77 8.85
C GLU A 279 2.59 4.41 9.66
N GLY A 280 3.78 4.51 9.05
CA GLY A 280 5.05 4.15 9.69
C GLY A 280 4.99 2.76 10.32
N ARG A 281 5.20 2.67 11.64
CA ARG A 281 5.12 1.42 12.41
C ARG A 281 3.77 1.21 13.08
N VAL A 282 2.68 1.73 12.52
CA VAL A 282 1.32 1.57 13.07
C VAL A 282 0.37 1.15 11.97
N ALA A 283 -0.43 0.12 12.24
CA ALA A 283 -1.59 -0.23 11.44
C ALA A 283 -2.88 0.06 12.22
N VAL A 284 -3.89 0.62 11.55
CA VAL A 284 -5.17 0.99 12.14
C VAL A 284 -6.30 0.88 11.12
N SER A 285 -7.46 0.36 11.52
CA SER A 285 -8.64 0.34 10.66
C SER A 285 -9.34 1.70 10.66
N VAL A 286 -9.62 2.22 9.47
CA VAL A 286 -10.33 3.48 9.23
C VAL A 286 -11.45 3.26 8.22
N PRO A 287 -12.49 4.10 8.17
CA PRO A 287 -13.54 3.94 7.16
C PRO A 287 -12.96 4.10 5.73
N ALA A 288 -13.33 3.20 4.83
CA ALA A 288 -12.77 3.11 3.47
C ALA A 288 -13.10 4.33 2.59
N ASP A 289 -14.22 4.99 2.86
CA ASP A 289 -14.65 6.18 2.12
C ASP A 289 -14.06 7.49 2.66
N TRP A 290 -13.26 7.44 3.73
CA TRP A 290 -12.67 8.63 4.33
C TRP A 290 -11.36 9.04 3.65
N LEU A 291 -11.20 10.35 3.51
CA LEU A 291 -10.05 10.96 2.85
C LEU A 291 -8.83 10.94 3.78
N VAL A 292 -7.76 10.28 3.36
CA VAL A 292 -6.49 10.21 4.11
C VAL A 292 -5.54 11.31 3.65
N GLN A 293 -5.06 12.13 4.58
CA GLN A 293 -4.09 13.19 4.34
C GLN A 293 -2.98 13.15 5.39
N ARG A 294 -1.72 13.27 4.94
CA ARG A 294 -0.58 13.49 5.85
C ARG A 294 -0.42 14.98 6.13
N VAL A 295 -0.53 15.34 7.40
CA VAL A 295 -0.28 16.71 7.88
C VAL A 295 1.12 16.74 8.48
N VAL A 296 2.07 17.24 7.70
CA VAL A 296 3.50 17.28 8.05
C VAL A 296 4.02 18.67 8.40
N ALA A 297 3.17 19.69 8.23
CA ALA A 297 3.48 21.10 8.51
C ALA A 297 2.27 21.76 9.20
N GLY A 298 2.54 22.83 9.96
CA GLY A 298 1.55 23.54 10.75
C GLY A 298 1.67 23.27 12.25
N PRO A 299 0.80 23.89 13.07
CA PRO A 299 0.82 23.72 14.53
C PRO A 299 0.43 22.29 14.94
N GLY A 300 1.20 21.72 15.87
CA GLY A 300 1.01 20.37 16.40
C GLY A 300 1.96 19.33 15.79
N SER A 301 1.85 18.09 16.27
CA SER A 301 2.67 16.97 15.78
C SER A 301 2.30 16.57 14.36
N ALA A 302 3.30 16.15 13.58
CA ALA A 302 3.07 15.50 12.29
C ALA A 302 2.17 14.27 12.48
N ARG A 303 1.14 14.15 11.64
CA ARG A 303 0.05 13.20 11.83
C ARG A 303 -0.58 12.81 10.52
N VAL A 304 -1.26 11.66 10.52
CA VAL A 304 -2.23 11.35 9.48
C VAL A 304 -3.59 11.83 9.95
N GLN A 305 -4.28 12.57 9.09
CA GLN A 305 -5.66 12.95 9.26
C GLN A 305 -6.52 12.11 8.30
N VAL A 306 -7.55 11.46 8.82
CA VAL A 306 -8.52 10.69 8.03
C VAL A 306 -9.88 11.35 8.23
N SER A 307 -10.42 11.97 7.18
CA SER A 307 -11.59 12.86 7.30
C SER A 307 -12.79 12.30 6.55
N SER A 308 -13.98 12.45 7.14
CA SER A 308 -15.21 12.03 6.49
C SER A 308 -15.46 12.82 5.20
N PRO A 309 -15.89 12.17 4.10
CA PRO A 309 -16.19 12.87 2.85
C PRO A 309 -17.42 13.79 2.97
N SER A 310 -18.30 13.54 3.94
CA SER A 310 -19.52 14.33 4.16
C SER A 310 -19.35 15.50 5.12
N ASP A 311 -18.30 15.48 5.96
CA ASP A 311 -18.00 16.54 6.91
C ASP A 311 -16.52 16.54 7.32
N LEU A 312 -15.77 17.54 6.88
CA LEU A 312 -14.34 17.62 7.15
C LEU A 312 -14.00 17.91 8.63
N GLU A 313 -14.97 18.33 9.44
CA GLU A 313 -14.78 18.45 10.90
C GLU A 313 -14.96 17.12 11.64
N VAL A 314 -15.35 16.05 10.94
CA VAL A 314 -15.38 14.68 11.44
C VAL A 314 -14.12 13.98 10.93
N ALA A 315 -13.12 13.85 11.79
CA ALA A 315 -11.82 13.32 11.40
C ALA A 315 -11.13 12.51 12.51
N LEU A 316 -10.29 11.56 12.11
CA LEU A 316 -9.33 10.87 12.96
C LEU A 316 -7.94 11.47 12.75
N HIS A 317 -7.20 11.66 13.83
CA HIS A 317 -5.80 12.06 13.82
C HIS A 317 -4.97 10.94 14.39
N ILE A 318 -3.99 10.44 13.64
CA ILE A 318 -3.15 9.32 14.06
C ILE A 318 -1.71 9.79 14.12
N THR A 319 -1.09 9.61 15.28
CA THR A 319 0.33 9.89 15.51
C THR A 319 1.00 8.73 16.23
N GLN A 320 2.31 8.61 16.03
CA GLN A 320 3.13 7.63 16.71
C GLN A 320 4.43 8.25 17.18
N SER A 321 4.97 7.73 18.27
CA SER A 321 6.30 8.08 18.75
C SER A 321 6.93 6.89 19.45
N ALA A 322 8.23 6.65 19.21
CA ALA A 322 8.99 5.68 19.97
C ALA A 322 9.08 6.10 21.45
N ILE A 323 9.01 5.13 22.35
CA ILE A 323 9.15 5.31 23.79
C ILE A 323 10.19 4.34 24.34
N ALA A 324 10.98 4.81 25.30
CA ALA A 324 12.00 3.99 25.97
C ALA A 324 11.38 3.08 27.04
N ASP A 325 10.35 3.58 27.73
CA ASP A 325 9.57 2.84 28.72
C ASP A 325 8.20 2.51 28.14
N ALA A 326 7.89 1.22 28.04
CA ALA A 326 6.61 0.71 27.53
C ALA A 326 5.47 0.76 28.59
N ALA A 327 5.69 1.38 29.75
CA ALA A 327 4.65 1.55 30.75
C ALA A 327 3.68 2.70 30.38
N LEU A 328 2.38 2.40 30.44
CA LEU A 328 1.32 3.40 30.23
C LEU A 328 1.36 4.52 31.28
N SER A 329 1.77 4.22 32.52
CA SER A 329 1.93 5.19 33.60
C SER A 329 3.04 6.20 33.31
N ALA A 330 4.20 5.76 32.81
CA ALA A 330 5.29 6.64 32.39
C ALA A 330 4.85 7.56 31.25
N THR A 331 4.10 7.01 30.28
CA THR A 331 3.46 7.81 29.22
C THR A 331 2.49 8.84 29.78
N ALA A 332 1.67 8.47 30.78
CA ALA A 332 0.72 9.37 31.42
C ALA A 332 1.43 10.54 32.14
N GLU A 333 2.50 10.27 32.89
CA GLU A 333 3.28 11.31 33.55
C GLU A 333 3.93 12.27 32.56
N GLN A 334 4.47 11.75 31.45
CA GLN A 334 5.03 12.59 30.39
C GLN A 334 3.96 13.48 29.75
N LEU A 335 2.79 12.92 29.44
CA LEU A 335 1.67 13.69 28.87
C LEU A 335 1.14 14.74 29.86
N ARG A 336 1.08 14.41 31.15
CA ARG A 336 0.68 15.38 32.19
C ARG A 336 1.61 16.59 32.19
N ARG A 337 2.93 16.37 32.20
CA ARG A 337 3.92 17.46 32.14
C ARG A 337 3.77 18.31 30.88
N ALA A 338 3.48 17.69 29.74
CA ALA A 338 3.25 18.42 28.49
C ALA A 338 1.97 19.25 28.53
N ILE A 339 0.87 18.70 29.07
CA ILE A 339 -0.41 19.40 29.21
C ILE A 339 -0.32 20.57 30.19
N ASP A 340 0.37 20.38 31.32
CA ASP A 340 0.51 21.42 32.35
C ASP A 340 1.39 22.60 31.89
N ALA A 341 2.18 22.42 30.83
CA ALA A 341 2.98 23.48 30.19
C ALA A 341 2.17 24.32 29.18
N GLU A 342 0.97 23.89 28.81
CA GLU A 342 0.12 24.54 27.83
C GLU A 342 -0.88 25.50 28.50
N PRO A 343 -1.43 26.48 27.78
CA PRO A 343 -2.43 27.38 28.34
C PRO A 343 -3.65 26.63 28.87
N ALA A 344 -4.16 27.06 30.03
CA ALA A 344 -5.33 26.45 30.65
C ALA A 344 -6.54 26.47 29.70
N GLY A 345 -7.28 25.35 29.66
CA GLY A 345 -8.46 25.19 28.81
C GLY A 345 -8.18 24.68 27.40
N VAL A 346 -6.92 24.64 26.94
CA VAL A 346 -6.53 24.05 25.65
C VAL A 346 -6.62 22.53 25.68
N PHE A 347 -6.16 21.92 26.77
CA PHE A 347 -6.28 20.49 27.05
C PHE A 347 -7.01 20.29 28.38
N VAL A 348 -8.06 19.47 28.35
CA VAL A 348 -8.97 19.23 29.48
C VAL A 348 -9.29 17.74 29.61
N ASP A 349 -10.02 17.36 30.65
CA ASP A 349 -10.53 15.99 30.86
C ASP A 349 -9.44 14.90 30.88
N PHE A 350 -8.23 15.24 31.36
CA PHE A 350 -7.13 14.27 31.42
C PHE A 350 -7.43 13.13 32.41
N ASN A 351 -7.36 11.90 31.92
CA ASN A 351 -7.49 10.67 32.69
C ASN A 351 -6.29 9.75 32.41
N PRO A 352 -5.38 9.54 33.38
CA PRO A 352 -4.16 8.74 33.20
C PRO A 352 -4.40 7.23 33.13
N VAL A 353 -5.57 6.75 33.56
CA VAL A 353 -5.88 5.31 33.71
C VAL A 353 -7.24 4.99 33.06
N GLY A 354 -7.49 5.60 31.91
CA GLY A 354 -8.74 5.43 31.17
C GLY A 354 -8.83 4.10 30.44
N ILE A 355 -10.05 3.83 29.95
CA ILE A 355 -10.33 2.73 29.02
C ILE A 355 -11.06 3.34 27.83
N SER A 356 -10.61 3.01 26.62
CA SER A 356 -11.28 3.39 25.39
C SER A 356 -11.37 2.18 24.47
N ALA A 357 -12.58 1.89 24.00
CA ALA A 357 -12.84 0.76 23.11
C ALA A 357 -12.27 -0.58 23.63
N GLY A 358 -12.38 -0.81 24.95
CA GLY A 358 -11.89 -2.01 25.62
C GLY A 358 -10.38 -2.03 25.92
N ARG A 359 -9.64 -0.96 25.63
CA ARG A 359 -8.18 -0.91 25.82
C ARG A 359 -7.76 0.09 26.90
N PRO A 360 -6.80 -0.25 27.78
CA PRO A 360 -6.17 0.71 28.68
C PRO A 360 -5.51 1.85 27.89
N ALA A 361 -5.79 3.08 28.28
CA ALA A 361 -5.31 4.26 27.58
C ALA A 361 -5.20 5.49 28.48
N VAL A 362 -4.34 6.43 28.12
CA VAL A 362 -4.41 7.80 28.64
C VAL A 362 -5.38 8.59 27.78
N LEU A 363 -6.36 9.24 28.39
CA LEU A 363 -7.39 10.00 27.69
C LEU A 363 -7.26 11.48 28.02
N TYR A 364 -7.52 12.34 27.05
CA TYR A 364 -7.69 13.78 27.27
C TYR A 364 -8.47 14.40 26.11
N ARG A 365 -8.90 15.64 26.26
CA ARG A 365 -9.60 16.38 25.21
C ARG A 365 -8.89 17.69 24.90
N GLU A 366 -8.64 17.91 23.63
CA GLU A 366 -8.15 19.17 23.09
C GLU A 366 -9.34 20.04 22.66
N VAL A 367 -9.37 21.28 23.12
CA VAL A 367 -10.43 22.25 22.83
C VAL A 367 -9.89 23.29 21.87
N ARG A 368 -10.57 23.43 20.73
CA ARG A 368 -10.36 24.51 19.75
C ARG A 368 -11.69 25.23 19.54
N ALA A 369 -11.62 26.42 18.95
CA ALA A 369 -12.81 27.23 18.73
C ALA A 369 -13.84 26.55 17.80
N SER A 370 -13.37 25.84 16.77
CA SER A 370 -14.23 25.20 15.76
C SER A 370 -14.52 23.72 16.01
N HIS A 371 -13.65 23.02 16.75
CA HIS A 371 -13.78 21.59 17.02
C HIS A 371 -13.13 21.19 18.34
N HIS A 372 -13.52 20.02 18.83
CA HIS A 372 -12.81 19.33 19.89
C HIS A 372 -12.16 18.06 19.34
N VAL A 373 -11.00 17.68 19.89
CA VAL A 373 -10.35 16.40 19.59
C VAL A 373 -10.26 15.59 20.87
N ARG A 374 -10.89 14.42 20.91
CA ARG A 374 -10.75 13.47 22.02
C ARG A 374 -9.59 12.54 21.73
N TRP A 375 -8.54 12.64 22.52
CA TRP A 375 -7.34 11.86 22.36
C TRP A 375 -7.39 10.59 23.21
N THR A 376 -7.07 9.48 22.56
CA THR A 376 -6.80 8.18 23.17
C THR A 376 -5.35 7.83 22.89
N VAL A 377 -4.55 7.71 23.94
CA VAL A 377 -3.14 7.35 23.85
C VAL A 377 -2.91 5.95 24.37
N LEU A 378 -2.39 5.11 23.50
CA LEU A 378 -2.13 3.70 23.71
C LEU A 378 -0.61 3.49 23.75
N VAL A 379 -0.19 2.51 24.54
CA VAL A 379 1.16 1.96 24.46
C VAL A 379 1.07 0.56 23.89
N ASP A 380 1.83 0.32 22.83
CA ASP A 380 1.95 -0.98 22.18
C ASP A 380 3.41 -1.27 21.85
N GLY A 381 4.02 -2.16 22.62
CA GLY A 381 5.46 -2.44 22.56
C GLY A 381 6.31 -1.16 22.71
N PRO A 382 7.24 -0.88 21.79
CA PRO A 382 8.11 0.30 21.85
C PRO A 382 7.46 1.59 21.32
N LEU A 383 6.14 1.58 21.06
CA LEU A 383 5.42 2.71 20.49
C LEU A 383 4.35 3.24 21.42
N ARG A 384 4.27 4.57 21.47
CA ARG A 384 3.10 5.31 21.89
C ARG A 384 2.30 5.70 20.65
N ILE A 385 1.05 5.28 20.58
CA ILE A 385 0.11 5.56 19.48
C ILE A 385 -0.95 6.51 20.02
N SER A 386 -1.12 7.68 19.41
CA SER A 386 -2.19 8.62 19.82
C SER A 386 -3.20 8.78 18.71
N ILE A 387 -4.47 8.52 19.04
CA ILE A 387 -5.62 8.64 18.14
C ILE A 387 -6.50 9.78 18.64
N GLY A 388 -6.65 10.82 17.85
CA GLY A 388 -7.48 11.98 18.11
C GLY A 388 -8.78 11.92 17.32
N CYS A 389 -9.91 11.91 18.01
CA CYS A 389 -11.23 11.86 17.39
C CYS A 389 -11.84 13.26 17.38
N GLN A 390 -11.82 13.90 16.20
CA GLN A 390 -12.28 15.27 15.98
C GLN A 390 -13.77 15.31 15.68
N SER A 391 -14.45 16.28 16.29
CA SER A 391 -15.84 16.63 15.97
C SER A 391 -16.13 18.08 16.36
N ARG A 392 -17.20 18.66 15.82
CA ARG A 392 -17.74 19.92 16.35
C ARG A 392 -18.22 19.72 17.80
N PRO A 393 -18.18 20.78 18.64
CA PRO A 393 -18.73 20.71 20.00
C PRO A 393 -20.19 20.20 19.99
N GLY A 394 -20.48 19.14 20.75
CA GLY A 394 -21.82 18.54 20.83
C GLY A 394 -22.19 17.57 19.71
N ALA A 395 -21.28 17.32 18.75
CA ALA A 395 -21.47 16.40 17.62
C ALA A 395 -20.59 15.14 17.73
N GLU A 396 -20.20 14.74 18.94
CA GLU A 396 -19.21 13.68 19.18
C GLU A 396 -19.65 12.32 18.64
N ARG A 397 -20.97 12.08 18.53
CA ARG A 397 -21.50 10.83 17.97
C ARG A 397 -21.15 10.62 16.50
N ALA A 398 -20.88 11.69 15.74
CA ALA A 398 -20.58 11.59 14.31
C ALA A 398 -19.24 10.87 14.04
N VAL A 399 -18.23 11.10 14.87
CA VAL A 399 -16.91 10.43 14.77
C VAL A 399 -16.83 9.12 15.55
N GLY A 400 -17.78 8.90 16.47
CA GLY A 400 -17.76 7.82 17.46
C GLY A 400 -17.46 6.42 16.91
N PRO A 401 -18.24 5.88 15.95
CA PRO A 401 -18.02 4.54 15.42
C PRO A 401 -16.64 4.35 14.77
N ALA A 402 -16.21 5.33 13.96
CA ALA A 402 -14.90 5.30 13.31
C ALA A 402 -13.75 5.39 14.33
N CYS A 403 -13.91 6.26 15.33
CA CYS A 403 -12.97 6.42 16.45
C CYS A 403 -12.83 5.13 17.26
N GLU A 404 -13.95 4.50 17.62
CA GLU A 404 -13.95 3.28 18.40
C GLU A 404 -13.26 2.14 17.65
N GLN A 405 -13.53 2.02 16.34
CA GLN A 405 -12.87 1.03 15.48
C GLN A 405 -11.36 1.28 15.35
N ALA A 406 -10.95 2.53 15.13
CA ALA A 406 -9.54 2.89 15.04
C ALA A 406 -8.81 2.57 16.36
N VAL A 407 -9.39 2.93 17.50
CA VAL A 407 -8.80 2.62 18.81
C VAL A 407 -8.72 1.11 19.05
N ARG A 408 -9.76 0.34 18.73
CA ARG A 408 -9.72 -1.13 18.89
C ARG A 408 -8.59 -1.78 18.10
N THR A 409 -8.38 -1.30 16.87
CA THR A 409 -7.53 -1.99 15.89
C THR A 409 -6.11 -1.48 15.81
N ALA A 410 -5.82 -0.29 16.36
CA ALA A 410 -4.50 0.31 16.25
C ALA A 410 -3.42 -0.52 16.95
N HIS A 411 -2.39 -0.91 16.23
CA HIS A 411 -1.28 -1.68 16.80
C HIS A 411 0.05 -1.32 16.17
N ALA A 412 1.12 -1.56 16.92
CA ALA A 412 2.48 -1.43 16.45
C ALA A 412 2.81 -2.51 15.40
N LEU A 413 3.50 -2.10 14.35
CA LEU A 413 4.13 -2.97 13.37
C LEU A 413 5.60 -3.10 13.79
N GLY A 414 6.01 -4.33 14.09
CA GLY A 414 7.35 -4.68 14.56
C GLY A 414 8.39 -4.62 13.47
#